data_AF-A0A8J7Z6R1-F1
#
_entry.id   AF-A0A8J7Z6R1-F1
#
_cell.length_a   1.000
_cell.length_b   1.000
_cell.length_c   1.000
_cell.angle_alpha   90.00
_cell.angle_beta   90.00
_cell.angle_gamma   90.00
#
_symmetry.space_group_name_H-M   'P 1'
#
loop_
_entity.id
_entity.type
_entity.pdbx_description
1 polymer ?
#
loop_
_entity_poly.entity_id
_entity_poly.type
_entity_poly.pdbx_seq_one_letter_code
_entity_poly.pdbx_strand_id
1 'polypeptide(L)'
;MDNKVDSQSKANPTEKVWRTPKSKIVKLADMMNEASIHPLVFSDDVYYVFDAAMTPEEIDFMLEMGGENNSFEQLQKKTNLPSLDIKRILDSLVYKGQVAIIDDGQGNDVYHIMTIFPGWFELYLMRGEENEETKLFAERVEGLFESAYRLGNPEIVNQSMRDVGSHIKVLSTNPPKTATIKVDKSLPEHVNKIFATRSINNIFEQLDDVETVAVGHCFCRYEKELVGDHCRTDLPMETCISIGPGAEHVIKQGIARKITKSEAVAMIKDFQDKGAIHQATRIIPLKDFQAKYPIDIFCNCCWDCCGILGNYNRGFLPYSLKTYHKSTIANIDNCTSCGDCEKFCPTSAIELNDNKLPEITEELCIGCGQCHHHCKFDVIELIEDERDLFLPILPIEYAKIKPKFELEDEDIEIDVTVSSDRTNVIEVLHETMQKFTREDNVKVFKKWKKTFLYHFTDLDEYFHFKVKDGVPGELKEGKIENPDIFYTLTGSVFIGLMRGEIDGFKAFRKKLVKVKAPVKDLIKLQKLMG
;
A
#
# COMPACT_ATOMS: atom_id res chain seq x y z
N MET A 1 38.94 2.27 -33.76
CA MET A 1 38.46 3.67 -33.81
C MET A 1 37.21 3.70 -32.96
N ASP A 2 37.45 3.83 -31.66
CA ASP A 2 36.44 3.83 -30.61
C ASP A 2 35.98 5.28 -30.40
N ASN A 3 34.72 5.56 -30.74
CA ASN A 3 34.09 6.80 -30.33
C ASN A 3 33.44 6.59 -28.97
N LYS A 4 34.18 7.03 -27.93
CA LYS A 4 33.66 7.31 -26.59
C LYS A 4 32.50 8.30 -26.72
N VAL A 5 31.30 7.84 -26.36
CA VAL A 5 30.21 8.74 -25.96
C VAL A 5 30.60 9.29 -24.59
N ASP A 6 30.76 10.60 -24.55
CA ASP A 6 31.24 11.37 -23.42
C ASP A 6 30.30 11.21 -22.23
N SER A 7 30.80 10.56 -21.18
CA SER A 7 30.12 10.44 -19.90
C SER A 7 30.30 11.74 -19.11
N GLN A 8 29.52 12.76 -19.47
CA GLN A 8 29.43 14.02 -18.71
C GLN A 8 27.97 14.40 -18.48
N SER A 9 27.39 13.86 -17.40
CA SER A 9 26.80 14.64 -16.31
C SER A 9 26.31 13.67 -15.23
N LYS A 10 27.22 13.25 -14.34
CA LYS A 10 26.81 12.71 -13.03
C LYS A 10 26.33 13.89 -12.19
N ALA A 11 25.11 14.37 -12.46
CA ALA A 11 24.40 15.20 -11.51
C ALA A 11 24.05 14.33 -10.31
N ASN A 12 24.25 14.84 -9.10
CA ASN A 12 23.74 14.22 -7.89
C ASN A 12 22.24 13.95 -8.06
N PRO A 13 21.73 12.74 -7.82
CA PRO A 13 20.30 12.41 -8.00
C PRO A 13 19.36 13.11 -6.99
N THR A 14 19.86 14.07 -6.22
CA THR A 14 19.16 14.69 -5.08
C THR A 14 18.65 16.12 -5.34
N GLU A 15 19.05 16.80 -6.43
CA GLU A 15 18.57 18.15 -6.70
C GLU A 15 17.40 18.14 -7.69
N LYS A 16 16.17 18.31 -7.17
CA LYS A 16 14.95 18.41 -7.98
C LYS A 16 14.96 19.69 -8.81
N VAL A 17 14.73 19.55 -10.11
CA VAL A 17 14.57 20.69 -11.03
C VAL A 17 13.09 21.02 -11.16
N TRP A 18 12.66 22.09 -10.51
CA TRP A 18 11.27 22.52 -10.46
C TRP A 18 10.89 23.37 -11.67
N ARG A 19 9.76 23.07 -12.33
CA ARG A 19 9.19 23.94 -13.37
C ARG A 19 8.51 25.16 -12.76
N THR A 20 7.94 24.99 -11.57
CA THR A 20 7.21 26.00 -10.82
C THR A 20 7.88 26.24 -9.47
N PRO A 21 7.96 27.48 -8.96
CA PRO A 21 8.48 27.73 -7.61
C PRO A 21 7.75 26.89 -6.57
N LYS A 22 8.50 26.07 -5.83
CA LYS A 22 7.97 25.14 -4.80
C LYS A 22 6.99 25.81 -3.84
N SER A 23 7.23 27.06 -3.45
CA SER A 23 6.35 27.82 -2.55
C SER A 23 4.92 27.98 -3.08
N LYS A 24 4.73 28.10 -4.40
CA LYS A 24 3.40 28.15 -5.02
C LYS A 24 2.70 26.81 -4.97
N ILE A 25 3.44 25.72 -5.23
CA ILE A 25 2.91 24.35 -5.17
C ILE A 25 2.47 24.00 -3.74
N VAL A 26 3.28 24.33 -2.74
CA VAL A 26 2.94 24.13 -1.31
C VAL A 26 1.64 24.86 -0.98
N LYS A 27 1.53 26.14 -1.37
CA LYS A 27 0.31 26.92 -1.15
C LYS A 27 -0.93 26.31 -1.82
N LEU A 28 -0.78 25.79 -3.04
CA LEU A 28 -1.86 25.12 -3.76
C LEU A 28 -2.28 23.82 -3.07
N ALA A 29 -1.30 23.01 -2.64
CA ALA A 29 -1.55 21.76 -1.94
C ALA A 29 -2.24 21.99 -0.59
N ASP A 30 -1.85 23.03 0.16
CA ASP A 30 -2.52 23.44 1.40
C ASP A 30 -3.99 23.83 1.16
N MET A 31 -4.25 24.62 0.10
CA MET A 31 -5.61 24.99 -0.30
C MET A 31 -6.46 23.76 -0.69
N MET A 32 -5.89 22.80 -1.42
CA MET A 32 -6.56 21.54 -1.74
C MET A 32 -6.81 20.66 -0.49
N ASN A 33 -5.87 20.66 0.47
CA ASN A 33 -6.01 19.97 1.75
C ASN A 33 -7.17 20.53 2.58
N GLU A 34 -7.35 21.85 2.58
CA GLU A 34 -8.47 22.51 3.28
C GLU A 34 -9.84 22.07 2.72
N ALA A 35 -9.92 21.79 1.40
CA ALA A 35 -11.13 21.27 0.76
C ALA A 35 -11.40 19.79 1.07
N SER A 36 -10.37 19.02 1.47
CA SER A 36 -10.47 17.60 1.81
C SER A 36 -11.05 17.36 3.22
N ILE A 37 -11.80 16.27 3.39
CA ILE A 37 -12.16 15.75 4.72
C ILE A 37 -11.00 14.97 5.39
N HIS A 38 -9.94 14.64 4.64
CA HIS A 38 -8.72 14.00 5.12
C HIS A 38 -7.49 14.83 4.67
N PRO A 39 -7.05 15.84 5.44
CA PRO A 39 -5.85 16.59 5.11
C PRO A 39 -4.61 15.71 5.24
N LEU A 40 -3.66 15.87 4.31
CA LEU A 40 -2.44 15.07 4.25
C LEU A 40 -1.21 15.95 4.45
N VAL A 41 -0.20 15.41 5.16
CA VAL A 41 1.11 16.03 5.25
C VAL A 41 1.96 15.54 4.09
N PHE A 42 2.51 16.46 3.30
CA PHE A 42 3.22 16.13 2.07
C PHE A 42 4.73 16.32 2.18
N SER A 43 5.46 15.39 1.57
CA SER A 43 6.90 15.50 1.35
C SER A 43 7.21 16.33 0.10
N ASP A 44 8.48 16.72 -0.02
CA ASP A 44 8.99 17.36 -1.24
C ASP A 44 8.79 16.51 -2.50
N ASP A 45 8.66 15.19 -2.39
CA ASP A 45 8.40 14.32 -3.54
C ASP A 45 6.96 14.44 -4.02
N VAL A 46 6.00 14.59 -3.09
CA VAL A 46 4.60 14.80 -3.47
C VAL A 46 4.45 16.14 -4.21
N TYR A 47 5.06 17.22 -3.70
CA TYR A 47 5.07 18.50 -4.41
C TYR A 47 5.73 18.40 -5.79
N TYR A 48 6.73 17.53 -5.94
CA TYR A 48 7.38 17.31 -7.23
C TYR A 48 6.45 16.63 -8.23
N VAL A 49 5.54 15.77 -7.77
CA VAL A 49 4.49 15.18 -8.62
C VAL A 49 3.48 16.24 -9.10
N PHE A 50 3.08 17.19 -8.24
CA PHE A 50 2.25 18.33 -8.65
C PHE A 50 2.88 19.11 -9.80
N ASP A 51 4.19 19.37 -9.67
CA ASP A 51 4.96 20.09 -10.68
C ASP A 51 5.05 19.36 -12.02
N ALA A 52 4.74 18.04 -12.10
CA ALA A 52 4.62 17.32 -13.37
C ALA A 52 3.20 17.35 -13.94
N ALA A 53 2.18 17.25 -13.09
CA ALA A 53 0.78 17.21 -13.50
C ALA A 53 0.28 18.57 -14.03
N MET A 54 0.80 19.66 -13.48
CA MET A 54 0.36 21.03 -13.79
C MET A 54 1.50 21.89 -14.30
N THR A 55 1.17 22.78 -15.23
CA THR A 55 2.05 23.84 -15.71
C THR A 55 2.11 25.00 -14.72
N PRO A 56 3.14 25.87 -14.78
CA PRO A 56 3.19 27.07 -13.95
C PRO A 56 1.98 27.99 -14.13
N GLU A 57 1.46 28.11 -15.36
CA GLU A 57 0.27 28.91 -15.67
C GLU A 57 -0.99 28.33 -15.00
N GLU A 58 -1.18 27.02 -15.06
CA GLU A 58 -2.28 26.32 -14.40
C GLU A 58 -2.22 26.49 -12.88
N ILE A 59 -1.05 26.37 -12.26
CA ILE A 59 -0.87 26.57 -10.81
C ILE A 59 -1.21 28.00 -10.39
N ASP A 60 -0.74 29.00 -11.14
CA ASP A 60 -1.05 30.40 -10.86
C ASP A 60 -2.55 30.68 -10.98
N PHE A 61 -3.18 30.16 -12.03
CA PHE A 61 -4.63 30.28 -12.21
C PHE A 61 -5.41 29.62 -11.06
N MET A 62 -5.03 28.42 -10.63
CA MET A 62 -5.71 27.73 -9.52
C MET A 62 -5.56 28.47 -8.19
N LEU A 63 -4.41 29.11 -7.95
CA LEU A 63 -4.21 29.97 -6.78
C LEU A 63 -5.08 31.24 -6.81
N GLU A 64 -5.35 31.80 -7.99
CA GLU A 64 -6.28 32.93 -8.16
C GLU A 64 -7.76 32.51 -8.09
N MET A 65 -8.08 31.31 -8.61
CA MET A 65 -9.41 30.72 -8.55
C MET A 65 -9.91 30.58 -7.10
N GLY A 66 -9.02 30.15 -6.20
CA GLY A 66 -9.35 29.87 -4.81
C GLY A 66 -9.96 28.48 -4.61
N GLY A 67 -10.28 28.15 -3.36
CA GLY A 67 -10.84 26.84 -2.98
C GLY A 67 -12.36 26.76 -3.07
N GLU A 68 -13.04 27.88 -3.28
CA GLU A 68 -14.49 27.97 -3.38
C GLU A 68 -15.02 27.58 -4.78
N ASN A 69 -16.33 27.31 -4.86
CA ASN A 69 -17.02 27.16 -6.14
C ASN A 69 -17.03 28.47 -6.92
N ASN A 70 -16.70 28.40 -8.21
CA ASN A 70 -16.66 29.56 -9.08
C ASN A 70 -17.43 29.33 -10.38
N SER A 71 -18.30 30.26 -10.76
CA SER A 71 -18.82 30.37 -12.12
C SER A 71 -17.77 30.96 -13.06
N PHE A 72 -17.94 30.77 -14.37
CA PHE A 72 -17.04 31.38 -15.36
C PHE A 72 -16.98 32.91 -15.22
N GLU A 73 -18.13 33.55 -14.96
CA GLU A 73 -18.21 35.01 -14.76
C GLU A 73 -17.47 35.48 -13.51
N GLN A 74 -17.45 34.67 -12.45
CA GLN A 74 -16.68 34.97 -11.24
C GLN A 74 -15.17 34.89 -11.52
N LEU A 75 -14.74 33.90 -12.30
CA LEU A 75 -13.32 33.74 -12.69
C LEU A 75 -12.84 34.90 -13.58
N GLN A 76 -13.69 35.39 -14.48
CA GLN A 76 -13.40 36.60 -15.28
C GLN A 76 -13.19 37.86 -14.42
N LYS A 77 -13.80 37.93 -13.22
CA LYS A 77 -13.65 39.07 -12.30
C LYS A 77 -12.47 38.90 -11.35
N LYS A 78 -12.10 37.66 -11.02
CA LYS A 78 -11.00 37.33 -10.11
C LYS A 78 -9.64 37.39 -10.78
N THR A 79 -9.58 36.96 -12.04
CA THR A 79 -8.34 36.86 -12.80
C THR A 79 -8.20 38.05 -13.74
N ASN A 80 -6.97 38.44 -14.05
CA ASN A 80 -6.68 39.47 -15.06
C ASN A 80 -6.55 38.88 -16.48
N LEU A 81 -7.01 37.64 -16.69
CA LEU A 81 -6.81 36.92 -17.94
C LEU A 81 -7.94 37.18 -18.95
N PRO A 82 -7.63 37.19 -20.27
CA PRO A 82 -8.66 37.16 -21.30
C PRO A 82 -9.55 35.93 -21.18
N SER A 83 -10.83 36.05 -21.53
CA SER A 83 -11.80 34.94 -21.38
C SER A 83 -11.44 33.70 -22.20
N LEU A 84 -10.73 33.88 -23.32
CA LEU A 84 -10.23 32.76 -24.11
C LEU A 84 -9.15 31.97 -23.36
N ASP A 85 -8.27 32.66 -22.62
CA ASP A 85 -7.21 32.03 -21.83
C ASP A 85 -7.80 31.34 -20.60
N ILE A 86 -8.75 31.98 -19.89
CA ILE A 86 -9.48 31.35 -18.78
C ILE A 86 -10.11 30.03 -19.25
N LYS A 87 -10.80 30.05 -20.40
CA LYS A 87 -11.43 28.86 -20.95
C LYS A 87 -10.40 27.79 -21.31
N ARG A 88 -9.32 28.14 -22.00
CA ARG A 88 -8.24 27.20 -22.36
C ARG A 88 -7.63 26.53 -21.12
N ILE A 89 -7.33 27.30 -20.08
CA ILE A 89 -6.75 26.79 -18.84
C ILE A 89 -7.75 25.89 -18.11
N LEU A 90 -9.01 26.32 -17.99
CA LEU A 90 -10.06 25.50 -17.37
C LEU A 90 -10.29 24.20 -18.14
N ASP A 91 -10.38 24.24 -19.46
CA ASP A 91 -10.56 23.04 -20.29
C ASP A 91 -9.39 22.06 -20.04
N SER A 92 -8.16 22.55 -19.92
CA SER A 92 -6.98 21.74 -19.56
C SER A 92 -7.06 21.16 -18.15
N LEU A 93 -7.37 21.97 -17.13
CA LEU A 93 -7.48 21.54 -15.74
C LEU A 93 -8.62 20.54 -15.51
N VAL A 94 -9.73 20.72 -16.21
CA VAL A 94 -10.88 19.81 -16.20
C VAL A 94 -10.52 18.50 -16.90
N TYR A 95 -9.84 18.58 -18.04
CA TYR A 95 -9.33 17.40 -18.74
C TYR A 95 -8.36 16.59 -17.87
N LYS A 96 -7.42 17.26 -17.22
CA LYS A 96 -6.42 16.65 -16.33
C LYS A 96 -6.99 16.25 -14.95
N GLY A 97 -8.22 16.66 -14.64
CA GLY A 97 -8.96 16.24 -13.44
C GLY A 97 -8.65 17.02 -12.16
N GLN A 98 -7.89 18.11 -12.21
CA GLN A 98 -7.63 18.99 -11.06
C GLN A 98 -8.79 19.94 -10.76
N VAL A 99 -9.68 20.16 -11.72
CA VAL A 99 -10.92 20.94 -11.56
C VAL A 99 -12.10 20.08 -12.01
N ALA A 100 -13.14 20.04 -11.20
CA ALA A 100 -14.41 19.41 -11.53
C ALA A 100 -15.44 20.47 -11.92
N ILE A 101 -16.33 20.10 -12.84
CA ILE A 101 -17.57 20.84 -13.12
C ILE A 101 -18.69 20.16 -12.33
N ILE A 102 -19.30 20.88 -11.41
CA ILE A 102 -20.39 20.40 -10.55
C ILE A 102 -21.61 21.32 -10.66
N ASP A 103 -22.78 20.81 -10.29
CA ASP A 103 -24.01 21.61 -10.16
C ASP A 103 -24.00 22.34 -8.80
N ASP A 104 -24.29 23.64 -8.79
CA ASP A 104 -24.36 24.47 -7.57
C ASP A 104 -25.63 24.26 -6.73
N GLY A 105 -26.48 23.30 -7.09
CA GLY A 105 -27.79 23.02 -6.49
C GLY A 105 -28.90 23.90 -7.04
N GLN A 106 -28.60 24.83 -7.95
CA GLN A 106 -29.54 25.71 -8.63
C GLN A 106 -29.61 25.42 -10.14
N GLY A 107 -28.94 24.38 -10.61
CA GLY A 107 -28.90 24.00 -12.02
C GLY A 107 -27.82 24.72 -12.83
N ASN A 108 -26.86 25.40 -12.17
CA ASN A 108 -25.73 26.03 -12.86
C ASN A 108 -24.46 25.21 -12.70
N ASP A 109 -23.74 25.02 -13.81
CA ASP A 109 -22.41 24.40 -13.80
C ASP A 109 -21.39 25.41 -13.20
N VAL A 110 -20.72 24.99 -12.12
CA VAL A 110 -19.63 25.73 -11.46
C VAL A 110 -18.35 24.90 -11.42
N TYR A 111 -17.20 25.59 -11.41
CA TYR A 111 -15.87 25.00 -11.32
C TYR A 111 -15.45 24.87 -9.87
N HIS A 112 -14.95 23.69 -9.50
CA HIS A 112 -14.55 23.34 -8.15
C HIS A 112 -13.17 22.65 -8.15
N ILE A 113 -12.30 23.03 -7.22
CA ILE A 113 -10.96 22.41 -7.11
C ILE A 113 -11.06 20.97 -6.59
N MET A 114 -10.39 20.02 -7.23
CA MET A 114 -10.42 18.63 -6.79
C MET A 114 -9.47 18.36 -5.61
N THR A 115 -9.85 17.39 -4.78
CA THR A 115 -8.96 16.85 -3.73
C THR A 115 -7.77 16.13 -4.35
N ILE A 116 -6.72 15.94 -3.55
CA ILE A 116 -5.47 15.30 -4.00
C ILE A 116 -5.64 13.78 -4.00
N PHE A 117 -6.03 13.21 -2.84
CA PHE A 117 -6.24 11.77 -2.64
C PHE A 117 -7.49 11.50 -1.80
N PRO A 118 -8.35 10.53 -2.19
CA PRO A 118 -8.63 10.23 -3.60
C PRO A 118 -9.09 11.50 -4.33
N GLY A 119 -8.68 11.67 -5.58
CA GLY A 119 -9.05 12.81 -6.39
C GLY A 119 -8.21 12.94 -7.65
N TRP A 120 -7.67 14.13 -7.91
CA TRP A 120 -7.01 14.42 -9.18
C TRP A 120 -5.80 13.51 -9.43
N PHE A 121 -5.13 13.08 -8.37
CA PHE A 121 -3.93 12.24 -8.48
C PHE A 121 -4.24 10.94 -9.21
N GLU A 122 -5.30 10.24 -8.81
CA GLU A 122 -5.72 9.02 -9.51
C GLU A 122 -6.34 9.33 -10.87
N LEU A 123 -7.20 10.35 -10.95
CA LEU A 123 -7.93 10.68 -12.18
C LEU A 123 -7.00 11.03 -13.36
N TYR A 124 -5.84 11.62 -13.10
CA TYR A 124 -4.91 12.10 -14.13
C TYR A 124 -4.49 11.02 -15.14
N LEU A 125 -4.24 9.78 -14.69
CA LEU A 125 -3.84 8.67 -15.58
C LEU A 125 -4.98 7.69 -15.90
N MET A 126 -6.17 7.85 -15.30
CA MET A 126 -7.30 6.93 -15.53
C MET A 126 -7.85 6.97 -16.96
N ARG A 127 -7.52 7.99 -17.75
CA ARG A 127 -7.83 8.09 -19.19
C ARG A 127 -7.05 7.11 -20.06
N GLY A 128 -5.91 6.61 -19.59
CA GLY A 128 -5.08 5.67 -20.35
C GLY A 128 -4.37 6.32 -21.55
N GLU A 129 -3.92 7.57 -21.42
CA GLU A 129 -3.21 8.31 -22.46
C GLU A 129 -1.70 8.35 -22.23
N GLU A 130 -0.94 8.03 -23.29
CA GLU A 130 0.51 8.08 -23.29
C GLU A 130 1.00 9.33 -24.02
N ASN A 131 1.63 10.24 -23.29
CA ASN A 131 2.31 11.42 -23.80
C ASN A 131 3.44 11.84 -22.86
N GLU A 132 4.19 12.88 -23.22
CA GLU A 132 5.34 13.35 -22.43
C GLU A 132 4.94 13.83 -21.03
N GLU A 133 3.76 14.43 -20.85
CA GLU A 133 3.28 14.85 -19.52
C GLU A 133 2.92 13.65 -18.64
N THR A 134 2.22 12.67 -19.20
CA THR A 134 1.80 11.47 -18.45
C THR A 134 3.00 10.59 -18.09
N LYS A 135 4.01 10.50 -18.97
CA LYS A 135 5.30 9.85 -18.66
C LYS A 135 6.06 10.56 -17.56
N LEU A 136 6.25 11.88 -17.68
CA LEU A 136 6.95 12.66 -16.64
C LEU A 136 6.24 12.54 -15.29
N PHE A 137 4.91 12.57 -15.28
CA PHE A 137 4.13 12.36 -14.07
C PHE A 137 4.38 10.96 -13.48
N ALA A 138 4.30 9.91 -14.29
CA ALA A 138 4.54 8.54 -13.86
C ALA A 138 5.96 8.35 -13.29
N GLU A 139 6.98 8.90 -13.93
CA GLU A 139 8.37 8.89 -13.44
C GLU A 139 8.51 9.55 -12.06
N ARG A 140 7.82 10.69 -11.83
CA ARG A 140 7.84 11.38 -10.54
C ARG A 140 7.05 10.63 -9.47
N VAL A 141 5.96 9.94 -9.84
CA VAL A 141 5.23 9.07 -8.93
C VAL A 141 6.08 7.87 -8.52
N GLU A 142 6.83 7.28 -9.45
CA GLU A 142 7.77 6.20 -9.10
C GLU A 142 8.87 6.72 -8.17
N GLY A 143 9.46 7.88 -8.49
CA GLY A 143 10.45 8.54 -7.64
C GLY A 143 9.94 8.82 -6.21
N LEU A 144 8.67 9.21 -6.06
CA LEU A 144 8.03 9.38 -4.76
C LEU A 144 7.98 8.08 -3.94
N PHE A 145 7.62 6.96 -4.56
CA PHE A 145 7.56 5.68 -3.87
C PHE A 145 8.95 5.12 -3.54
N GLU A 146 9.93 5.30 -4.45
CA GLU A 146 11.31 4.93 -4.17
C GLU A 146 11.92 5.77 -3.04
N SER A 147 11.65 7.08 -3.00
CA SER A 147 12.20 7.97 -1.98
C SER A 147 11.67 7.64 -0.58
N ALA A 148 10.39 7.25 -0.47
CA ALA A 148 9.79 6.79 0.77
C ALA A 148 10.58 5.64 1.41
N TYR A 149 11.15 4.77 0.57
CA TYR A 149 12.02 3.68 1.03
C TYR A 149 13.46 4.12 1.29
N ARG A 150 14.06 4.93 0.40
CA ARG A 150 15.48 5.33 0.53
C ARG A 150 15.72 6.25 1.74
N LEU A 151 14.80 7.17 1.98
CA LEU A 151 14.94 8.23 3.00
C LEU A 151 14.15 7.90 4.28
N GLY A 152 13.12 7.06 4.18
CA GLY A 152 12.31 6.70 5.33
C GLY A 152 13.03 5.69 6.22
N ASN A 153 13.21 6.01 7.50
CA ASN A 153 13.48 4.99 8.50
C ASN A 153 12.21 4.13 8.64
N PRO A 154 12.24 2.81 8.33
CA PRO A 154 11.03 1.98 8.34
C PRO A 154 10.32 1.95 9.69
N GLU A 155 11.04 2.06 10.81
CA GLU A 155 10.44 2.11 12.15
C GLU A 155 9.65 3.39 12.37
N ILE A 156 10.23 4.54 12.00
CA ILE A 156 9.56 5.84 12.08
C ILE A 156 8.34 5.84 11.15
N VAL A 157 8.50 5.40 9.89
CA VAL A 157 7.39 5.34 8.92
C VAL A 157 6.29 4.42 9.42
N ASN A 158 6.65 3.24 9.96
CA ASN A 158 5.69 2.33 10.53
C ASN A 158 4.96 2.92 11.74
N GLN A 159 5.66 3.65 12.62
CA GLN A 159 5.05 4.29 13.79
C GLN A 159 4.09 5.40 13.36
N SER A 160 4.55 6.32 12.49
CA SER A 160 3.72 7.41 11.98
C SER A 160 2.46 6.88 11.26
N MET A 161 2.58 5.84 10.44
CA MET A 161 1.44 5.27 9.72
C MET A 161 0.50 4.44 10.59
N ARG A 162 0.97 3.90 11.73
CA ARG A 162 0.09 3.23 12.72
C ARG A 162 -0.85 4.23 13.37
N ASP A 163 -0.34 5.42 13.71
CA ASP A 163 -1.08 6.45 14.45
C ASP A 163 -2.13 7.17 13.58
N VAL A 164 -1.97 7.14 12.25
CA VAL A 164 -2.93 7.69 11.27
C VAL A 164 -4.17 6.80 11.11
N GLY A 165 -4.09 5.48 11.39
CA GLY A 165 -5.19 4.54 11.25
C GLY A 165 -5.43 4.04 9.80
N SER A 166 -6.50 3.25 9.58
CA SER A 166 -6.79 2.64 8.27
C SER A 166 -7.86 3.42 7.49
N HIS A 167 -7.46 4.07 6.39
CA HIS A 167 -8.38 4.70 5.44
C HIS A 167 -8.76 3.79 4.26
N ILE A 168 -8.11 2.63 4.13
CA ILE A 168 -8.26 1.70 2.99
C ILE A 168 -9.01 0.44 3.42
N LYS A 169 -9.88 -0.04 2.53
CA LYS A 169 -10.89 -1.08 2.80
C LYS A 169 -10.77 -2.27 1.81
N VAL A 170 -10.44 -3.47 2.28
CA VAL A 170 -10.26 -4.73 1.49
C VAL A 170 -11.44 -5.71 1.56
N LEU A 171 -12.06 -6.05 0.42
CA LEU A 171 -13.24 -6.92 0.24
C LEU A 171 -12.84 -8.41 0.09
N SER A 172 -13.69 -9.37 0.52
CA SER A 172 -13.33 -10.81 0.71
C SER A 172 -14.34 -11.85 0.15
N THR A 173 -14.08 -13.14 -0.06
CA THR A 173 -15.08 -14.09 -0.63
C THR A 173 -15.54 -15.24 0.28
N ASN A 174 -16.86 -15.40 0.46
CA ASN A 174 -17.44 -16.59 1.10
C ASN A 174 -17.78 -17.71 0.08
N PRO A 175 -17.63 -19.00 0.45
CA PRO A 175 -18.04 -20.13 -0.38
C PRO A 175 -19.56 -20.27 -0.53
N PRO A 176 -20.03 -21.00 -1.55
CA PRO A 176 -21.42 -21.43 -1.63
C PRO A 176 -21.69 -22.59 -0.66
N LYS A 177 -22.48 -22.35 0.39
CA LYS A 177 -23.35 -23.40 0.97
C LYS A 177 -24.80 -22.98 0.80
N THR A 178 -25.62 -23.97 0.47
CA THR A 178 -27.06 -23.96 0.14
C THR A 178 -27.90 -22.87 0.81
N ALA A 179 -28.77 -22.24 0.01
CA ALA A 179 -29.59 -21.08 0.33
C ALA A 179 -30.52 -21.23 1.56
N THR A 180 -30.76 -20.12 2.28
CA THR A 180 -32.07 -19.44 2.39
C THR A 180 -31.87 -18.11 3.14
N ILE A 181 -32.23 -16.97 2.54
CA ILE A 181 -32.28 -15.66 3.23
C ILE A 181 -33.76 -15.26 3.36
N LYS A 182 -34.24 -15.09 4.59
CA LYS A 182 -35.44 -14.29 4.88
C LYS A 182 -34.97 -12.93 5.38
N VAL A 183 -35.27 -11.87 4.62
CA VAL A 183 -34.98 -10.48 4.98
C VAL A 183 -36.24 -9.89 5.59
N ASP A 184 -36.20 -9.53 6.86
CA ASP A 184 -37.21 -8.70 7.51
C ASP A 184 -36.53 -7.56 8.29
N LYS A 185 -36.31 -6.42 7.60
CA LYS A 185 -36.13 -5.02 8.09
C LYS A 185 -34.99 -4.74 9.10
N SER A 186 -34.30 -3.60 9.14
CA SER A 186 -34.16 -2.37 8.33
C SER A 186 -32.78 -1.78 8.71
N LEU A 187 -32.03 -1.19 7.77
CA LEU A 187 -30.71 -0.57 8.04
C LEU A 187 -30.82 0.97 8.06
N PRO A 188 -30.54 1.61 9.20
CA PRO A 188 -29.72 2.85 9.26
C PRO A 188 -28.77 2.81 10.49
N GLU A 189 -27.68 3.59 10.65
CA GLU A 189 -27.09 4.76 9.99
C GLU A 189 -25.54 4.60 10.20
N HIS A 190 -24.69 5.22 9.36
CA HIS A 190 -23.20 5.10 9.39
C HIS A 190 -22.61 3.76 8.89
N VAL A 191 -22.91 3.37 7.65
CA VAL A 191 -22.41 2.09 7.09
C VAL A 191 -20.98 2.23 6.55
N ASN A 192 -19.99 2.12 7.45
CA ASN A 192 -18.59 1.90 7.12
C ASN A 192 -18.25 0.41 7.05
N LYS A 193 -18.93 -0.37 6.20
CA LYS A 193 -18.71 -1.82 6.03
C LYS A 193 -17.93 -2.14 4.76
N ILE A 194 -17.13 -3.19 4.81
CA ILE A 194 -16.55 -3.87 3.65
C ILE A 194 -17.32 -5.14 3.44
N PHE A 195 -17.65 -5.34 2.19
CA PHE A 195 -18.56 -6.31 1.64
C PHE A 195 -17.73 -7.48 1.06
N ALA A 196 -18.17 -8.72 1.22
CA ALA A 196 -17.59 -9.85 0.52
C ALA A 196 -17.61 -9.65 -1.04
N THR A 197 -16.95 -10.40 -1.93
CA THR A 197 -17.19 -10.33 -3.39
C THR A 197 -18.60 -10.79 -3.72
N ARG A 198 -19.16 -11.72 -2.94
CA ARG A 198 -20.60 -11.96 -2.93
C ARG A 198 -21.36 -10.69 -2.58
N SER A 199 -20.82 -9.85 -1.72
CA SER A 199 -21.39 -8.56 -1.40
C SER A 199 -21.03 -7.42 -2.35
N ILE A 200 -20.00 -7.49 -3.19
CA ILE A 200 -19.81 -6.60 -4.34
C ILE A 200 -20.87 -6.93 -5.37
N ASN A 201 -21.00 -8.21 -5.72
CA ASN A 201 -22.11 -8.68 -6.55
C ASN A 201 -23.46 -8.33 -5.92
N ASN A 202 -23.64 -8.48 -4.59
CA ASN A 202 -24.86 -8.02 -3.93
C ASN A 202 -25.02 -6.50 -3.99
N ILE A 203 -23.95 -5.70 -3.90
CA ILE A 203 -24.03 -4.24 -4.07
C ILE A 203 -24.54 -3.97 -5.47
N PHE A 204 -23.90 -4.51 -6.51
CA PHE A 204 -24.35 -4.35 -7.88
C PHE A 204 -25.78 -4.86 -8.07
N GLU A 205 -26.13 -6.05 -7.58
CA GLU A 205 -27.49 -6.61 -7.59
C GLU A 205 -28.51 -5.69 -6.92
N GLN A 206 -28.14 -5.02 -5.82
CA GLN A 206 -28.96 -4.05 -5.09
C GLN A 206 -28.97 -2.64 -5.72
N LEU A 207 -28.08 -2.33 -6.66
CA LEU A 207 -28.17 -1.08 -7.42
C LEU A 207 -29.41 -1.12 -8.30
N ASP A 208 -30.16 -0.03 -8.30
CA ASP A 208 -31.28 0.15 -9.22
C ASP A 208 -30.79 -0.01 -10.67
N ASP A 209 -31.61 -0.64 -11.52
CA ASP A 209 -31.23 -0.91 -12.92
C ASP A 209 -31.02 0.37 -13.75
N VAL A 210 -31.48 1.52 -13.25
CA VAL A 210 -31.27 2.85 -13.85
C VAL A 210 -29.94 3.49 -13.44
N GLU A 211 -29.22 2.91 -12.48
CA GLU A 211 -27.98 3.52 -11.98
C GLU A 211 -26.86 3.49 -13.01
N THR A 212 -26.12 4.59 -13.11
CA THR A 212 -24.96 4.68 -14.00
C THR A 212 -23.78 3.90 -13.43
N VAL A 213 -23.13 3.08 -14.28
CA VAL A 213 -21.89 2.37 -13.98
C VAL A 213 -20.84 2.74 -15.03
N ALA A 214 -19.61 2.98 -14.59
CA ALA A 214 -18.49 3.31 -15.46
C ALA A 214 -17.28 2.43 -15.15
N VAL A 215 -16.42 2.23 -16.14
CA VAL A 215 -15.08 1.67 -15.96
C VAL A 215 -14.03 2.56 -16.59
N GLY A 216 -12.96 2.81 -15.84
CA GLY A 216 -11.76 3.52 -16.29
C GLY A 216 -10.50 2.67 -16.10
N HIS A 217 -9.38 3.15 -16.62
CA HIS A 217 -8.10 2.50 -16.44
C HIS A 217 -7.67 2.52 -14.97
N CYS A 218 -6.94 1.50 -14.52
CA CYS A 218 -6.32 1.48 -13.21
C CYS A 218 -5.14 2.44 -13.22
N PHE A 219 -5.27 3.55 -12.49
CA PHE A 219 -4.23 4.56 -12.29
C PHE A 219 -2.84 3.92 -12.05
N CYS A 220 -2.74 3.05 -11.03
CA CYS A 220 -1.44 2.50 -10.63
C CYS A 220 -0.86 1.54 -11.68
N ARG A 221 -1.72 0.77 -12.37
CA ARG A 221 -1.24 -0.14 -13.43
C ARG A 221 -0.75 0.65 -14.65
N TYR A 222 -1.46 1.73 -14.97
CA TYR A 222 -1.10 2.59 -16.09
C TYR A 222 0.18 3.40 -15.78
N GLU A 223 0.35 3.91 -14.56
CA GLU A 223 1.62 4.50 -14.09
C GLU A 223 2.79 3.52 -14.31
N LYS A 224 2.65 2.28 -13.86
CA LYS A 224 3.67 1.25 -14.06
C LYS A 224 3.96 0.93 -15.53
N GLU A 225 2.94 0.93 -16.38
CA GLU A 225 3.10 0.76 -17.82
C GLU A 225 3.95 1.88 -18.43
N LEU A 226 3.70 3.14 -18.06
CA LEU A 226 4.41 4.31 -18.58
C LEU A 226 5.89 4.35 -18.20
N VAL A 227 6.28 3.75 -17.07
CA VAL A 227 7.69 3.61 -16.64
C VAL A 227 8.30 2.25 -17.00
N GLY A 228 7.63 1.44 -17.82
CA GLY A 228 8.11 0.13 -18.28
C GLY A 228 8.21 -0.94 -17.19
N ASP A 229 7.48 -0.82 -16.08
CA ASP A 229 7.30 -1.89 -15.08
C ASP A 229 6.01 -2.67 -15.33
N HIS A 230 5.92 -3.36 -16.47
CA HIS A 230 4.71 -4.09 -16.87
C HIS A 230 4.16 -5.00 -15.76
N CYS A 231 2.83 -5.03 -15.65
CA CYS A 231 2.18 -5.79 -14.60
C CYS A 231 2.44 -7.29 -14.70
N ARG A 232 2.82 -7.90 -13.58
CA ARG A 232 3.05 -9.35 -13.43
C ARG A 232 1.75 -10.17 -13.28
N THR A 233 0.58 -9.53 -13.28
CA THR A 233 -0.74 -10.17 -13.22
C THR A 233 -1.46 -10.02 -14.56
N ASP A 234 -2.28 -11.00 -14.95
CA ASP A 234 -3.06 -10.99 -16.19
C ASP A 234 -4.33 -10.10 -16.14
N LEU A 235 -4.31 -9.07 -15.28
CA LEU A 235 -5.44 -8.16 -15.12
C LEU A 235 -5.43 -7.09 -16.22
N PRO A 236 -6.60 -6.75 -16.80
CA PRO A 236 -6.68 -5.71 -17.83
C PRO A 236 -6.36 -4.32 -17.27
N MET A 237 -6.18 -3.35 -18.16
CA MET A 237 -6.00 -1.95 -17.74
C MET A 237 -7.30 -1.36 -17.17
N GLU A 238 -8.45 -1.64 -17.77
CA GLU A 238 -9.76 -1.19 -17.27
C GLU A 238 -10.23 -2.03 -16.07
N THR A 239 -9.90 -1.59 -14.86
CA THR A 239 -10.29 -2.30 -13.62
C THR A 239 -10.75 -1.36 -12.50
N CYS A 240 -10.91 -0.06 -12.76
CA CYS A 240 -11.46 0.90 -11.80
C CYS A 240 -12.94 1.12 -12.12
N ILE A 241 -13.85 0.61 -11.28
CA ILE A 241 -15.29 0.69 -11.52
C ILE A 241 -15.90 1.75 -10.61
N SER A 242 -16.68 2.67 -11.18
CA SER A 242 -17.42 3.70 -10.44
C SER A 242 -18.93 3.51 -10.60
N ILE A 243 -19.71 3.96 -9.62
CA ILE A 243 -21.18 3.90 -9.65
C ILE A 243 -21.84 5.25 -9.33
N GLY A 244 -23.05 5.44 -9.83
CA GLY A 244 -23.91 6.58 -9.56
C GLY A 244 -23.31 7.94 -9.95
N PRO A 245 -23.46 9.00 -9.12
CA PRO A 245 -22.94 10.33 -9.45
C PRO A 245 -21.44 10.36 -9.74
N GLY A 246 -20.65 9.52 -9.06
CA GLY A 246 -19.22 9.38 -9.33
C GLY A 246 -18.96 8.83 -10.73
N ALA A 247 -19.74 7.84 -11.19
CA ALA A 247 -19.68 7.31 -12.55
C ALA A 247 -20.07 8.35 -13.60
N GLU A 248 -21.14 9.11 -13.35
CA GLU A 248 -21.60 10.18 -14.24
C GLU A 248 -20.54 11.27 -14.40
N HIS A 249 -19.88 11.65 -13.29
CA HIS A 249 -18.79 12.60 -13.30
C HIS A 249 -17.64 12.12 -14.21
N VAL A 250 -17.10 10.91 -13.98
CA VAL A 250 -15.97 10.42 -14.78
C VAL A 250 -16.34 10.16 -16.25
N ILE A 251 -17.61 9.86 -16.55
CA ILE A 251 -18.11 9.76 -17.94
C ILE A 251 -18.22 11.15 -18.58
N LYS A 252 -18.83 12.13 -17.90
CA LYS A 252 -18.97 13.52 -18.42
C LYS A 252 -17.61 14.12 -18.76
N GLN A 253 -16.58 13.78 -17.98
CA GLN A 253 -15.22 14.22 -18.21
C GLN A 253 -14.46 13.40 -19.26
N GLY A 254 -14.98 12.26 -19.72
CA GLY A 254 -14.30 11.37 -20.67
C GLY A 254 -13.17 10.54 -20.06
N ILE A 255 -13.14 10.38 -18.73
CA ILE A 255 -12.12 9.60 -17.99
C ILE A 255 -12.45 8.11 -18.03
N ALA A 256 -13.73 7.78 -18.02
CA ALA A 256 -14.23 6.41 -17.99
C ALA A 256 -15.36 6.24 -19.01
N ARG A 257 -15.52 5.01 -19.51
CA ARG A 257 -16.64 4.66 -20.38
C ARG A 257 -17.79 4.08 -19.56
N LYS A 258 -19.01 4.31 -20.03
CA LYS A 258 -20.22 3.70 -19.45
C LYS A 258 -20.24 2.19 -19.73
N ILE A 259 -20.65 1.41 -18.74
CA ILE A 259 -20.86 -0.04 -18.84
C ILE A 259 -22.22 -0.42 -18.28
N THR A 260 -22.68 -1.63 -18.59
CA THR A 260 -23.87 -2.19 -17.95
C THR A 260 -23.52 -2.82 -16.61
N LYS A 261 -24.52 -2.95 -15.73
CA LYS A 261 -24.40 -3.69 -14.46
C LYS A 261 -24.00 -5.16 -14.69
N SER A 262 -24.53 -5.80 -15.72
CA SER A 262 -24.18 -7.19 -16.05
C SER A 262 -22.72 -7.32 -16.54
N GLU A 263 -22.24 -6.35 -17.32
CA GLU A 263 -20.83 -6.26 -17.72
C GLU A 263 -19.94 -6.08 -16.49
N ALA A 264 -20.28 -5.17 -15.57
CA ALA A 264 -19.52 -4.94 -14.35
C ALA A 264 -19.38 -6.23 -13.49
N VAL A 265 -20.48 -6.97 -13.30
CA VAL A 265 -20.47 -8.25 -12.56
C VAL A 265 -19.58 -9.29 -13.25
N ALA A 266 -19.64 -9.39 -14.58
CA ALA A 266 -18.79 -10.30 -15.33
C ALA A 266 -17.30 -9.93 -15.22
N MET A 267 -16.98 -8.64 -15.29
CA MET A 267 -15.63 -8.10 -15.11
C MET A 267 -15.09 -8.39 -13.71
N ILE A 268 -15.86 -8.13 -12.65
CA ILE A 268 -15.43 -8.40 -11.27
C ILE A 268 -15.09 -9.89 -11.08
N LYS A 269 -15.88 -10.80 -11.66
CA LYS A 269 -15.59 -12.22 -11.63
C LYS A 269 -14.28 -12.54 -12.36
N ASP A 270 -14.08 -12.03 -13.58
CA ASP A 270 -12.82 -12.21 -14.32
C ASP A 270 -11.61 -11.69 -13.54
N PHE A 271 -11.74 -10.51 -12.92
CA PHE A 271 -10.69 -9.92 -12.11
C PHE A 271 -10.34 -10.80 -10.91
N GLN A 272 -11.37 -11.32 -10.24
CA GLN A 272 -11.20 -12.23 -9.12
C GLN A 272 -10.49 -13.51 -9.54
N ASP A 273 -10.89 -14.11 -10.67
CA ASP A 273 -10.28 -15.32 -11.25
C ASP A 273 -8.81 -15.11 -11.63
N LYS A 274 -8.41 -13.85 -11.84
CA LYS A 274 -7.01 -13.42 -12.10
C LYS A 274 -6.25 -12.98 -10.84
N GLY A 275 -6.88 -13.09 -9.66
CA GLY A 275 -6.27 -12.79 -8.37
C GLY A 275 -6.39 -11.33 -7.91
N ALA A 276 -7.32 -10.55 -8.46
CA ALA A 276 -7.54 -9.16 -8.03
C ALA A 276 -7.99 -9.08 -6.57
N ILE A 277 -7.44 -8.10 -5.85
CA ILE A 277 -7.89 -7.75 -4.52
C ILE A 277 -8.89 -6.60 -4.67
N HIS A 278 -10.15 -6.90 -4.44
CA HIS A 278 -11.21 -5.90 -4.53
C HIS A 278 -11.15 -4.96 -3.32
N GLN A 279 -11.13 -3.67 -3.57
CA GLN A 279 -11.13 -2.61 -2.57
C GLN A 279 -12.27 -1.65 -2.89
N ALA A 280 -12.92 -1.13 -1.86
CA ALA A 280 -14.04 -0.19 -2.01
C ALA A 280 -13.70 1.13 -1.33
N THR A 281 -13.86 2.24 -2.04
CA THR A 281 -13.56 3.57 -1.53
C THR A 281 -14.60 4.59 -2.03
N ARG A 282 -14.36 5.87 -1.70
CA ARG A 282 -15.13 7.02 -2.19
C ARG A 282 -14.26 7.86 -3.14
N ILE A 283 -14.80 8.24 -4.29
CA ILE A 283 -14.11 9.02 -5.34
C ILE A 283 -13.94 10.48 -4.98
N ILE A 284 -14.96 11.06 -4.34
CA ILE A 284 -15.05 12.50 -4.08
C ILE A 284 -15.32 12.71 -2.59
N PRO A 285 -14.27 12.87 -1.78
CA PRO A 285 -14.37 13.13 -0.35
C PRO A 285 -14.48 14.65 -0.08
N LEU A 286 -15.32 15.35 -0.84
CA LEU A 286 -15.57 16.78 -0.66
C LEU A 286 -16.52 17.02 0.50
N LYS A 287 -16.23 18.03 1.32
CA LYS A 287 -17.05 18.42 2.49
C LYS A 287 -18.51 18.69 2.12
N ASP A 288 -18.75 19.24 0.92
CA ASP A 288 -20.07 19.66 0.46
C ASP A 288 -20.73 18.69 -0.53
N PHE A 289 -20.11 17.54 -0.82
CA PHE A 289 -20.68 16.54 -1.74
C PHE A 289 -21.50 15.50 -0.98
N GLN A 290 -22.83 15.58 -1.10
CA GLN A 290 -23.73 14.60 -0.52
C GLN A 290 -23.68 13.29 -1.33
N ALA A 291 -22.92 12.32 -0.83
CA ALA A 291 -22.88 11.01 -1.46
C ALA A 291 -24.22 10.27 -1.36
N LYS A 292 -24.68 9.79 -2.51
CA LYS A 292 -25.81 8.87 -2.62
C LYS A 292 -25.51 7.50 -2.00
N TYR A 293 -24.26 7.05 -2.09
CA TYR A 293 -23.82 5.74 -1.61
C TYR A 293 -22.61 5.85 -0.67
N PRO A 294 -22.48 4.98 0.35
CA PRO A 294 -21.32 4.98 1.24
C PRO A 294 -20.01 4.58 0.55
N ILE A 295 -20.09 3.96 -0.63
CA ILE A 295 -19.00 3.53 -1.52
C ILE A 295 -19.45 3.85 -2.95
N ASP A 296 -18.59 4.46 -3.76
CA ASP A 296 -18.88 4.77 -5.17
C ASP A 296 -17.75 4.41 -6.13
N ILE A 297 -16.63 3.86 -5.63
CA ILE A 297 -15.54 3.24 -6.40
C ILE A 297 -15.22 1.83 -5.89
N PHE A 298 -14.95 0.95 -6.86
CA PHE A 298 -14.34 -0.36 -6.68
C PHE A 298 -13.00 -0.42 -7.41
N CYS A 299 -11.91 -0.46 -6.64
CA CYS A 299 -10.57 -0.73 -7.16
C CYS A 299 -10.34 -2.24 -7.18
N ASN A 300 -9.97 -2.80 -8.33
CA ASN A 300 -9.65 -4.22 -8.47
C ASN A 300 -8.13 -4.38 -8.60
N CYS A 301 -7.46 -4.32 -7.46
CA CYS A 301 -6.02 -4.14 -7.35
C CYS A 301 -5.25 -5.43 -7.66
N CYS A 302 -4.21 -5.33 -8.49
CA CYS A 302 -3.18 -6.37 -8.54
C CYS A 302 -2.29 -6.27 -7.29
N TRP A 303 -1.72 -7.40 -6.87
CA TRP A 303 -0.72 -7.40 -5.79
C TRP A 303 0.60 -6.72 -6.19
N ASP A 304 0.77 -6.49 -7.50
CA ASP A 304 1.96 -5.90 -8.10
C ASP A 304 1.88 -4.37 -8.23
N CYS A 305 1.10 -3.83 -9.16
CA CYS A 305 1.19 -2.39 -9.49
C CYS A 305 0.48 -1.46 -8.49
N CYS A 306 -0.39 -1.97 -7.63
CA CYS A 306 -1.19 -1.14 -6.72
C CYS A 306 -0.31 -0.20 -5.88
N GLY A 307 -0.63 1.10 -5.85
CA GLY A 307 0.14 2.11 -5.11
C GLY A 307 0.21 1.88 -3.59
N ILE A 308 -0.60 0.98 -3.04
CA ILE A 308 -0.54 0.58 -1.63
C ILE A 308 -0.01 -0.85 -1.52
N LEU A 309 -0.79 -1.84 -1.99
CA LEU A 309 -0.44 -3.27 -1.85
C LEU A 309 0.84 -3.63 -2.62
N GLY A 310 1.04 -3.03 -3.78
CA GLY A 310 2.25 -3.18 -4.58
C GLY A 310 3.49 -2.60 -3.90
N ASN A 311 3.34 -1.43 -3.27
CA ASN A 311 4.43 -0.81 -2.50
C ASN A 311 4.74 -1.57 -1.21
N TYR A 312 3.73 -2.15 -0.55
CA TYR A 312 3.95 -3.12 0.51
C TYR A 312 4.77 -4.33 0.03
N ASN A 313 4.40 -4.89 -1.13
CA ASN A 313 5.11 -6.01 -1.74
C ASN A 313 6.51 -5.67 -2.30
N ARG A 314 6.83 -4.38 -2.47
CA ARG A 314 8.18 -3.86 -2.75
C ARG A 314 8.98 -3.55 -1.48
N GLY A 315 8.33 -3.55 -0.31
CA GLY A 315 8.93 -3.12 0.96
C GLY A 315 9.06 -1.61 1.09
N PHE A 316 8.30 -0.82 0.33
CA PHE A 316 8.39 0.65 0.35
C PHE A 316 7.48 1.29 1.39
N LEU A 317 6.28 0.73 1.60
CA LEU A 317 5.28 1.31 2.49
C LEU A 317 4.64 0.22 3.35
N PRO A 318 4.17 0.55 4.57
CA PRO A 318 3.32 -0.35 5.34
C PRO A 318 1.95 -0.47 4.67
N TYR A 319 1.18 -1.47 5.10
CA TYR A 319 -0.19 -1.64 4.64
C TYR A 319 -1.17 -1.64 5.81
N SER A 320 -1.89 -0.52 5.92
CA SER A 320 -2.99 -0.33 6.88
C SER A 320 -4.33 -0.54 6.19
N LEU A 321 -5.15 -1.45 6.71
CA LEU A 321 -6.50 -1.68 6.21
C LEU A 321 -7.45 -2.13 7.33
N LYS A 322 -8.73 -1.89 7.12
CA LYS A 322 -9.77 -2.60 7.88
C LYS A 322 -10.16 -3.87 7.13
N THR A 323 -10.23 -5.00 7.81
CA THR A 323 -10.71 -6.27 7.25
C THR A 323 -11.79 -6.88 8.14
N TYR A 324 -12.61 -7.74 7.54
CA TYR A 324 -13.79 -8.36 8.18
C TYR A 324 -13.73 -9.88 8.14
N HIS A 325 -12.66 -10.44 7.60
CA HIS A 325 -12.51 -11.86 7.46
C HIS A 325 -11.06 -12.29 7.66
N LYS A 326 -10.87 -13.58 7.89
CA LYS A 326 -9.57 -14.23 7.78
C LYS A 326 -9.69 -15.61 7.19
N SER A 327 -8.62 -16.06 6.54
CA SER A 327 -8.53 -17.42 6.01
C SER A 327 -8.05 -18.38 7.10
N THR A 328 -8.63 -19.57 7.14
CA THR A 328 -8.26 -20.67 8.04
C THR A 328 -8.19 -21.99 7.27
N ILE A 329 -7.50 -22.98 7.83
CA ILE A 329 -7.46 -24.34 7.29
C ILE A 329 -8.64 -25.12 7.87
N ALA A 330 -9.62 -25.46 7.04
CA ALA A 330 -10.82 -26.17 7.45
C ALA A 330 -10.67 -27.69 7.34
N ASN A 331 -10.06 -28.18 6.25
CA ASN A 331 -9.87 -29.62 6.03
C ASN A 331 -8.55 -29.90 5.32
N ILE A 332 -7.50 -30.14 6.10
CA ILE A 332 -6.16 -30.39 5.55
C ILE A 332 -6.06 -31.72 4.80
N ASP A 333 -6.92 -32.70 5.12
CA ASP A 333 -6.88 -34.03 4.51
C ASP A 333 -7.33 -34.01 3.04
N ASN A 334 -8.06 -32.97 2.63
CA ASN A 334 -8.43 -32.75 1.24
C ASN A 334 -7.29 -32.12 0.41
N CYS A 335 -6.17 -31.75 1.03
CA CYS A 335 -5.11 -31.02 0.34
C CYS A 335 -4.34 -31.91 -0.63
N THR A 336 -4.25 -31.46 -1.88
CA THR A 336 -3.46 -32.13 -2.92
C THR A 336 -2.10 -31.48 -3.15
N SER A 337 -1.68 -30.56 -2.27
CA SER A 337 -0.41 -29.84 -2.39
C SER A 337 -0.19 -29.09 -3.71
N CYS A 338 -1.26 -28.57 -4.33
CA CYS A 338 -1.18 -27.88 -5.63
C CYS A 338 -0.50 -26.50 -5.55
N GLY A 339 -0.48 -25.86 -4.38
CA GLY A 339 0.16 -24.57 -4.15
C GLY A 339 -0.62 -23.32 -4.61
N ASP A 340 -1.84 -23.47 -5.12
CA ASP A 340 -2.63 -22.31 -5.59
C ASP A 340 -2.90 -21.29 -4.47
N CYS A 341 -3.11 -21.76 -3.24
CA CYS A 341 -3.34 -20.88 -2.08
C CYS A 341 -2.15 -19.97 -1.75
N GLU A 342 -0.91 -20.47 -1.91
CA GLU A 342 0.33 -19.69 -1.77
C GLU A 342 0.49 -18.74 -2.96
N LYS A 343 0.33 -19.26 -4.19
CA LYS A 343 0.46 -18.50 -5.44
C LYS A 343 -0.42 -17.26 -5.48
N PHE A 344 -1.68 -17.38 -5.07
CA PHE A 344 -2.65 -16.29 -5.11
C PHE A 344 -2.72 -15.48 -3.80
N CYS A 345 -1.93 -15.82 -2.78
CA CYS A 345 -1.89 -15.03 -1.55
C CYS A 345 -1.16 -13.70 -1.81
N PRO A 346 -1.81 -12.53 -1.72
CA PRO A 346 -1.19 -11.25 -2.12
C PRO A 346 -0.08 -10.79 -1.18
N THR A 347 -0.11 -11.19 0.10
CA THR A 347 0.77 -10.69 1.18
C THR A 347 1.73 -11.73 1.74
N SER A 348 1.88 -12.89 1.07
CA SER A 348 2.65 -14.04 1.60
C SER A 348 2.16 -14.53 2.96
N ALA A 349 0.87 -14.34 3.27
CA ALA A 349 0.26 -14.88 4.48
C ALA A 349 0.13 -16.40 4.46
N ILE A 350 0.23 -17.03 3.28
CA ILE A 350 0.20 -18.48 3.11
C ILE A 350 1.53 -18.92 2.49
N GLU A 351 2.18 -19.87 3.14
CA GLU A 351 3.39 -20.54 2.66
C GLU A 351 3.17 -22.06 2.71
N LEU A 352 3.80 -22.80 1.81
CA LEU A 352 3.83 -24.27 1.88
C LEU A 352 4.98 -24.74 2.77
N ASN A 353 4.69 -25.59 3.75
CA ASN A 353 5.72 -26.21 4.58
C ASN A 353 6.50 -27.32 3.82
N ASP A 354 7.42 -27.99 4.52
CA ASP A 354 8.27 -29.04 3.94
C ASP A 354 7.45 -30.20 3.33
N ASN A 355 6.26 -30.47 3.86
CA ASN A 355 5.32 -31.47 3.35
C ASN A 355 4.41 -30.95 2.23
N LYS A 356 4.67 -29.74 1.72
CA LYS A 356 3.85 -29.05 0.72
C LYS A 356 2.40 -28.82 1.18
N LEU A 357 2.19 -28.68 2.48
CA LEU A 357 0.90 -28.33 3.07
C LEU A 357 0.87 -26.84 3.43
N PRO A 358 -0.27 -26.15 3.25
CA PRO A 358 -0.36 -24.73 3.56
C PRO A 358 -0.24 -24.46 5.06
N GLU A 359 0.50 -23.41 5.41
CA GLU A 359 0.49 -22.77 6.71
C GLU A 359 0.05 -21.32 6.55
N ILE A 360 -0.86 -20.87 7.43
CA ILE A 360 -1.39 -19.51 7.39
C ILE A 360 -0.80 -18.69 8.54
N THR A 361 -0.19 -17.56 8.21
CA THR A 361 0.22 -16.51 9.16
C THR A 361 -0.92 -15.51 9.30
N GLU A 362 -1.71 -15.63 10.38
CA GLU A 362 -2.92 -14.84 10.58
C GLU A 362 -2.67 -13.33 10.57
N GLU A 363 -1.49 -12.89 11.05
CA GLU A 363 -1.08 -11.49 11.15
C GLU A 363 -0.79 -10.84 9.79
N LEU A 364 -0.51 -11.63 8.76
CA LEU A 364 -0.31 -11.14 7.39
C LEU A 364 -1.57 -11.31 6.53
N CYS A 365 -2.58 -12.03 7.04
CA CYS A 365 -3.80 -12.32 6.31
C CYS A 365 -4.68 -11.06 6.24
N ILE A 366 -4.75 -10.46 5.05
CA ILE A 366 -5.65 -9.31 4.82
C ILE A 366 -7.11 -9.72 4.64
N GLY A 367 -7.40 -11.02 4.72
CA GLY A 367 -8.75 -11.56 4.57
C GLY A 367 -9.33 -11.27 3.19
N CYS A 368 -8.58 -11.41 2.10
CA CYS A 368 -9.08 -11.14 0.74
C CYS A 368 -9.79 -12.33 0.07
N GLY A 369 -9.71 -13.54 0.64
CA GLY A 369 -10.39 -14.73 0.12
C GLY A 369 -9.79 -15.35 -1.14
N GLN A 370 -8.70 -14.82 -1.70
CA GLN A 370 -8.10 -15.37 -2.93
C GLN A 370 -7.66 -16.83 -2.80
N CYS A 371 -7.05 -17.19 -1.66
CA CYS A 371 -6.70 -18.58 -1.39
C CYS A 371 -7.90 -19.51 -1.25
N HIS A 372 -9.03 -18.99 -0.76
CA HIS A 372 -10.29 -19.73 -0.68
C HIS A 372 -10.88 -19.93 -2.09
N HIS A 373 -10.97 -18.85 -2.88
CA HIS A 373 -11.46 -18.86 -4.26
C HIS A 373 -10.73 -19.86 -5.16
N HIS A 374 -9.40 -19.90 -5.05
CA HIS A 374 -8.57 -20.76 -5.88
C HIS A 374 -8.43 -22.19 -5.33
N CYS A 375 -8.90 -22.48 -4.11
CA CYS A 375 -8.86 -23.81 -3.54
C CYS A 375 -10.04 -24.65 -4.05
N LYS A 376 -9.79 -25.54 -5.02
CA LYS A 376 -10.82 -26.46 -5.58
C LYS A 376 -11.15 -27.66 -4.68
N PHE A 377 -10.56 -27.74 -3.50
CA PHE A 377 -10.63 -28.89 -2.59
C PHE A 377 -11.19 -28.54 -1.21
N ASP A 378 -11.69 -27.32 -1.03
CA ASP A 378 -12.29 -26.83 0.22
C ASP A 378 -11.36 -26.94 1.45
N VAL A 379 -10.04 -26.86 1.23
CA VAL A 379 -9.03 -26.89 2.30
C VAL A 379 -9.04 -25.59 3.10
N ILE A 380 -9.23 -24.47 2.40
CA ILE A 380 -9.21 -23.13 2.97
C ILE A 380 -10.64 -22.64 3.14
N GLU A 381 -10.98 -22.13 4.32
CA GLU A 381 -12.25 -21.46 4.59
C GLU A 381 -11.99 -20.00 4.95
N LEU A 382 -12.92 -19.14 4.56
CA LEU A 382 -12.95 -17.75 4.99
C LEU A 382 -13.98 -17.61 6.11
N ILE A 383 -13.53 -17.11 7.27
CA ILE A 383 -14.38 -16.88 8.44
C ILE A 383 -14.45 -15.39 8.76
N GLU A 384 -15.56 -14.96 9.37
CA GLU A 384 -15.75 -13.58 9.84
C GLU A 384 -14.74 -13.25 10.95
N ASP A 385 -14.06 -12.11 10.80
CA ASP A 385 -13.11 -11.56 11.76
C ASP A 385 -12.90 -10.06 11.49
N GLU A 386 -13.68 -9.22 12.17
CA GLU A 386 -13.58 -7.77 12.06
C GLU A 386 -12.38 -7.24 12.85
N ARG A 387 -11.41 -6.65 12.14
CA ARG A 387 -10.18 -6.11 12.73
C ARG A 387 -9.56 -5.00 11.88
N ASP A 388 -8.95 -4.05 12.57
CA ASP A 388 -7.99 -3.14 11.96
C ASP A 388 -6.64 -3.85 11.88
N LEU A 389 -6.07 -3.89 10.68
CA LEU A 389 -4.87 -4.65 10.38
C LEU A 389 -3.79 -3.70 9.88
N PHE A 390 -2.62 -3.78 10.52
CA PHE A 390 -1.43 -3.05 10.14
C PHE A 390 -0.31 -4.04 9.82
N LEU A 391 0.08 -4.10 8.55
CA LEU A 391 1.25 -4.84 8.09
C LEU A 391 2.42 -3.87 8.01
N PRO A 392 3.49 -4.04 8.81
CA PRO A 392 4.66 -3.17 8.74
C PRO A 392 5.38 -3.33 7.40
N ILE A 393 6.18 -2.34 7.04
CA ILE A 393 7.10 -2.40 5.90
C ILE A 393 7.84 -3.75 5.91
N LEU A 394 7.79 -4.47 4.78
CA LEU A 394 8.52 -5.71 4.61
C LEU A 394 10.02 -5.42 4.49
N PRO A 395 10.89 -6.19 5.16
CA PRO A 395 12.29 -6.22 4.81
C PRO A 395 12.46 -6.63 3.34
N ILE A 396 13.38 -5.97 2.63
CA ILE A 396 13.54 -6.10 1.17
C ILE A 396 13.82 -7.54 0.70
N GLU A 397 14.46 -8.36 1.53
CA GLU A 397 14.69 -9.78 1.28
C GLU A 397 13.38 -10.57 1.16
N TYR A 398 12.34 -10.13 1.88
CA TYR A 398 11.01 -10.69 1.89
C TYR A 398 10.01 -9.97 0.99
N ALA A 399 10.39 -8.81 0.45
CA ALA A 399 9.64 -8.16 -0.62
C ALA A 399 9.49 -9.12 -1.80
N LYS A 400 8.25 -9.29 -2.25
CA LYS A 400 7.90 -10.10 -3.43
C LYS A 400 8.44 -9.51 -4.72
N ILE A 401 8.59 -8.19 -4.75
CA ILE A 401 9.10 -7.44 -5.89
C ILE A 401 10.39 -6.78 -5.43
N LYS A 402 11.48 -7.07 -6.14
CA LYS A 402 12.77 -6.45 -5.82
C LYS A 402 12.80 -5.04 -6.40
N PRO A 403 13.25 -4.03 -5.62
CA PRO A 403 13.45 -2.67 -6.12
C PRO A 403 14.40 -2.63 -7.32
N LYS A 404 14.17 -1.67 -8.22
CA LYS A 404 14.96 -1.50 -9.45
C LYS A 404 16.26 -0.71 -9.26
N PHE A 405 16.49 -0.15 -8.07
CA PHE A 405 17.69 0.61 -7.76
C PHE A 405 18.68 -0.19 -6.92
N GLU A 406 19.96 0.05 -7.18
CA GLU A 406 21.01 -0.37 -6.26
C GLU A 406 20.87 0.45 -4.99
N LEU A 407 20.74 -0.27 -3.91
CA LEU A 407 20.80 0.26 -2.58
C LEU A 407 22.25 0.70 -2.35
N GLU A 408 22.55 1.99 -2.56
CA GLU A 408 23.87 2.54 -2.23
C GLU A 408 24.15 2.19 -0.77
N ASP A 409 25.16 1.34 -0.57
CA ASP A 409 25.72 1.06 0.73
C ASP A 409 26.50 2.32 1.12
N GLU A 410 25.83 3.32 1.68
CA GLU A 410 26.55 4.41 2.32
C GLU A 410 27.50 3.75 3.33
N ASP A 411 28.81 3.92 3.12
CA ASP A 411 29.89 3.53 4.00
C ASP A 411 29.84 4.32 5.32
N ILE A 412 28.73 4.19 6.06
CA ILE A 412 28.65 4.54 7.45
C ILE A 412 29.52 3.50 8.17
N GLU A 413 30.75 3.90 8.49
CA GLU A 413 31.54 3.30 9.56
C GLU A 413 30.64 3.23 10.79
N ILE A 414 30.23 2.02 11.15
CA ILE A 414 29.52 1.83 12.42
C ILE A 414 30.63 1.77 13.47
N ASP A 415 30.93 2.92 14.06
CA ASP A 415 31.88 3.04 15.17
C ASP A 415 31.24 2.49 16.45
N VAL A 416 31.13 1.16 16.53
CA VAL A 416 30.65 0.50 17.74
C VAL A 416 31.79 0.49 18.74
N THR A 417 31.89 1.56 19.53
CA THR A 417 32.84 1.70 20.65
C THR A 417 32.49 0.83 21.86
N VAL A 418 31.55 -0.11 21.71
CA VAL A 418 31.04 -0.96 22.78
C VAL A 418 31.88 -2.22 22.91
N SER A 419 32.29 -2.55 24.15
CA SER A 419 33.04 -3.78 24.45
C SER A 419 32.27 -5.01 23.98
N SER A 420 32.80 -5.77 23.03
CA SER A 420 32.20 -7.03 22.57
C SER A 420 32.76 -8.25 23.30
N ASP A 421 33.31 -8.05 24.50
CA ASP A 421 33.79 -9.15 25.32
C ASP A 421 32.65 -10.12 25.65
N ARG A 422 33.03 -11.38 25.86
CA ARG A 422 32.13 -12.50 26.11
C ARG A 422 31.13 -12.23 27.24
N THR A 423 31.53 -11.53 28.30
CA THR A 423 30.68 -11.27 29.46
C THR A 423 29.54 -10.34 29.07
N ASN A 424 29.87 -9.25 28.36
CA ASN A 424 28.87 -8.30 27.89
C ASN A 424 27.91 -8.91 26.88
N VAL A 425 28.39 -9.76 25.96
CA VAL A 425 27.52 -10.48 25.02
C VAL A 425 26.51 -11.38 25.74
N ILE A 426 26.94 -12.12 26.75
CA ILE A 426 26.06 -12.99 27.56
C ILE A 426 25.04 -12.17 28.34
N GLU A 427 25.46 -11.05 28.93
CA GLU A 427 24.57 -10.13 29.65
C GLU A 427 23.47 -9.59 28.73
N VAL A 428 23.83 -9.06 27.57
CA VAL A 428 22.86 -8.55 26.59
C VAL A 428 21.97 -9.64 26.01
N LEU A 429 22.47 -10.88 25.85
CA LEU A 429 21.63 -12.04 25.50
C LEU A 429 20.56 -12.28 26.57
N HIS A 430 20.94 -12.26 27.86
CA HIS A 430 19.97 -12.40 28.95
C HIS A 430 18.95 -11.26 28.99
N GLU A 431 19.38 -10.02 28.80
CA GLU A 431 18.47 -8.87 28.69
C GLU A 431 17.47 -9.04 27.53
N THR A 432 17.99 -9.43 26.36
CA THR A 432 17.18 -9.69 25.16
C THR A 432 16.16 -10.79 25.41
N MET A 433 16.57 -11.87 26.10
CA MET A 433 15.65 -12.94 26.51
C MET A 433 14.54 -12.41 27.43
N GLN A 434 14.84 -11.55 28.39
CA GLN A 434 13.82 -10.97 29.28
C GLN A 434 12.77 -10.13 28.53
N LYS A 435 13.12 -9.54 27.38
CA LYS A 435 12.17 -8.74 26.56
C LYS A 435 10.97 -9.55 26.06
N PHE A 436 11.10 -10.86 25.89
CA PHE A 436 9.98 -11.74 25.50
C PHE A 436 8.82 -11.72 26.52
N THR A 437 9.15 -11.53 27.79
CA THR A 437 8.18 -11.58 28.90
C THR A 437 7.72 -10.21 29.39
N ARG A 438 8.14 -9.13 28.74
CA ARG A 438 7.65 -7.78 29.03
C ARG A 438 6.15 -7.67 28.70
N GLU A 439 5.43 -6.84 29.44
CA GLU A 439 3.96 -6.73 29.36
C GLU A 439 3.44 -6.42 27.94
N ASP A 440 4.17 -5.59 27.19
CA ASP A 440 3.96 -5.24 25.79
C ASP A 440 4.14 -6.43 24.82
N ASN A 441 4.96 -7.41 25.18
CA ASN A 441 5.38 -8.53 24.33
C ASN A 441 4.70 -9.87 24.64
N VAL A 442 4.17 -10.08 25.85
CA VAL A 442 3.52 -11.35 26.25
C VAL A 442 2.41 -11.76 25.28
N LYS A 443 1.61 -10.81 24.79
CA LYS A 443 0.54 -11.11 23.82
C LYS A 443 1.10 -11.50 22.44
N VAL A 444 2.19 -10.85 22.02
CA VAL A 444 2.82 -11.05 20.70
C VAL A 444 3.45 -12.44 20.60
N PHE A 445 4.14 -12.88 21.67
CA PHE A 445 4.86 -14.16 21.70
C PHE A 445 4.06 -15.30 22.32
N LYS A 446 2.78 -15.10 22.64
CA LYS A 446 1.90 -16.16 23.13
C LYS A 446 1.87 -17.34 22.16
N LYS A 447 1.97 -18.57 22.68
CA LYS A 447 2.07 -19.84 21.93
C LYS A 447 3.31 -19.96 21.03
N TRP A 448 4.22 -18.99 21.05
CA TRP A 448 5.39 -18.99 20.19
C TRP A 448 6.43 -19.99 20.72
N LYS A 449 6.88 -20.88 19.83
CA LYS A 449 7.83 -21.94 20.13
C LYS A 449 8.93 -21.90 19.08
N LYS A 450 10.11 -21.44 19.49
CA LYS A 450 11.24 -21.26 18.59
C LYS A 450 12.55 -21.56 19.30
N THR A 451 13.49 -22.08 18.55
CA THR A 451 14.85 -22.35 18.98
C THR A 451 15.78 -21.36 18.29
N PHE A 452 16.47 -20.56 19.08
CA PHE A 452 17.45 -19.58 18.63
C PHE A 452 18.83 -20.18 18.65
N LEU A 453 19.64 -19.85 17.64
CA LEU A 453 21.08 -20.03 17.63
C LEU A 453 21.72 -18.69 17.24
N TYR A 454 22.73 -18.29 17.99
CA TYR A 454 23.60 -17.15 17.70
C TYR A 454 25.01 -17.69 17.51
N HIS A 455 25.68 -17.24 16.46
CA HIS A 455 27.10 -17.44 16.23
C HIS A 455 27.78 -16.08 16.24
N PHE A 456 28.61 -15.84 17.25
CA PHE A 456 29.39 -14.62 17.39
C PHE A 456 30.76 -14.81 16.76
N THR A 457 30.95 -14.27 15.55
CA THR A 457 32.12 -14.58 14.71
C THR A 457 33.43 -14.03 15.26
N ASP A 458 33.38 -12.97 16.08
CA ASP A 458 34.53 -12.38 16.76
C ASP A 458 34.95 -13.18 18.02
N LEU A 459 34.01 -13.91 18.62
CA LEU A 459 34.26 -14.81 19.75
C LEU A 459 34.49 -16.27 19.31
N ASP A 460 34.07 -16.62 18.10
CA ASP A 460 33.95 -18.01 17.60
C ASP A 460 33.10 -18.89 18.53
N GLU A 461 32.10 -18.29 19.17
CA GLU A 461 31.22 -18.95 20.14
C GLU A 461 29.78 -19.03 19.65
N TYR A 462 29.09 -20.09 20.09
CA TYR A 462 27.69 -20.35 19.79
C TYR A 462 26.87 -20.30 21.07
N PHE A 463 25.74 -19.60 21.02
CA PHE A 463 24.77 -19.55 22.10
C PHE A 463 23.39 -19.87 21.57
N HIS A 464 22.62 -20.61 22.35
CA HIS A 464 21.30 -21.03 21.95
C HIS A 464 20.33 -21.04 23.13
N PHE A 465 19.06 -20.79 22.84
CA PHE A 465 17.98 -20.93 23.82
C PHE A 465 16.69 -21.33 23.12
N LYS A 466 15.73 -21.84 23.90
CA LYS A 466 14.42 -22.24 23.39
C LYS A 466 13.36 -21.37 24.02
N VAL A 467 12.54 -20.74 23.22
CA VAL A 467 11.32 -20.07 23.66
C VAL A 467 10.18 -21.08 23.60
N LYS A 468 9.40 -21.19 24.67
CA LYS A 468 8.20 -22.02 24.76
C LYS A 468 7.05 -21.19 25.29
N ASP A 469 5.99 -21.07 24.49
CA ASP A 469 4.81 -20.27 24.83
C ASP A 469 5.18 -18.80 25.16
N GLY A 470 6.13 -18.25 24.40
CA GLY A 470 6.64 -16.90 24.60
C GLY A 470 7.59 -16.72 25.78
N VAL A 471 7.88 -17.77 26.55
CA VAL A 471 8.82 -17.72 27.67
C VAL A 471 10.17 -18.30 27.24
N PRO A 472 11.28 -17.55 27.36
CA PRO A 472 12.61 -18.06 27.07
C PRO A 472 13.05 -19.07 28.14
N GLY A 473 13.63 -20.18 27.71
CA GLY A 473 14.33 -21.11 28.59
C GLY A 473 15.75 -20.64 28.93
N GLU A 474 16.55 -21.55 29.45
CA GLU A 474 17.96 -21.28 29.79
C GLU A 474 18.81 -21.00 28.53
N LEU A 475 19.72 -20.03 28.65
CA LEU A 475 20.77 -19.78 27.66
C LEU A 475 21.84 -20.85 27.79
N LYS A 476 22.20 -21.47 26.66
CA LYS A 476 23.17 -22.57 26.63
C LYS A 476 24.26 -22.29 25.60
N GLU A 477 25.46 -22.74 25.91
CA GLU A 477 26.59 -22.68 25.02
C GLU A 477 26.60 -23.88 24.08
N GLY A 478 27.07 -23.65 22.86
CA GLY A 478 27.28 -24.69 21.87
C GLY A 478 26.35 -24.59 20.65
N LYS A 479 26.74 -25.33 19.62
CA LYS A 479 26.01 -25.42 18.36
C LYS A 479 24.89 -26.44 18.48
N ILE A 480 23.77 -26.14 17.86
CA ILE A 480 22.63 -27.07 17.75
C ILE A 480 22.30 -27.32 16.28
N GLU A 481 21.71 -28.48 16.02
CA GLU A 481 21.17 -28.82 14.71
C GLU A 481 19.77 -28.23 14.55
N ASN A 482 19.47 -27.75 13.34
CA ASN A 482 18.16 -27.27 12.92
C ASN A 482 17.52 -26.22 13.86
N PRO A 483 18.19 -25.08 14.13
CA PRO A 483 17.53 -23.96 14.82
C PRO A 483 16.41 -23.38 13.94
N ASP A 484 15.34 -22.92 14.59
CA ASP A 484 14.26 -22.20 13.90
C ASP A 484 14.74 -20.81 13.43
N ILE A 485 15.61 -20.18 14.22
CA ILE A 485 16.17 -18.86 13.97
C ILE A 485 17.68 -18.92 14.19
N PHE A 486 18.46 -18.59 13.18
CA PHE A 486 19.91 -18.61 13.26
C PHE A 486 20.52 -17.26 12.87
N TYR A 487 21.21 -16.62 13.82
CA TYR A 487 21.97 -15.39 13.63
C TYR A 487 23.48 -15.67 13.53
N THR A 488 24.16 -14.96 12.64
CA THR A 488 25.63 -14.92 12.53
C THR A 488 26.06 -13.46 12.42
N LEU A 489 26.83 -12.96 13.39
CA LEU A 489 27.22 -11.55 13.55
C LEU A 489 28.39 -11.43 14.53
N THR A 490 28.97 -10.24 14.69
CA THR A 490 29.92 -9.97 15.80
C THR A 490 29.17 -9.58 17.08
N GLY A 491 29.83 -9.71 18.23
CA GLY A 491 29.30 -9.26 19.52
C GLY A 491 28.99 -7.77 19.53
N SER A 492 29.85 -6.95 18.93
CA SER A 492 29.63 -5.50 18.81
C SER A 492 28.36 -5.17 18.02
N VAL A 493 28.16 -5.82 16.86
CA VAL A 493 26.96 -5.64 16.04
C VAL A 493 25.73 -6.08 16.83
N PHE A 494 25.78 -7.24 17.51
CA PHE A 494 24.66 -7.71 18.33
C PHE A 494 24.28 -6.72 19.42
N ILE A 495 25.25 -6.21 20.17
CA ILE A 495 24.99 -5.28 21.28
C ILE A 495 24.37 -3.98 20.74
N GLY A 496 24.95 -3.42 19.67
CA GLY A 496 24.40 -2.22 19.04
C GLY A 496 22.98 -2.42 18.51
N LEU A 497 22.67 -3.60 17.95
CA LEU A 497 21.31 -3.97 17.53
C LEU A 497 20.34 -4.02 18.71
N MET A 498 20.72 -4.68 19.81
CA MET A 498 19.84 -4.88 20.96
C MET A 498 19.60 -3.61 21.77
N ARG A 499 20.49 -2.62 21.65
CA ARG A 499 20.37 -1.29 22.26
C ARG A 499 19.73 -0.22 21.36
N GLY A 500 19.42 -0.57 20.11
CA GLY A 500 18.87 0.37 19.13
C GLY A 500 19.89 1.40 18.60
N GLU A 501 21.18 1.20 18.88
CA GLU A 501 22.28 2.03 18.38
C GLU A 501 22.60 1.71 16.91
N ILE A 502 22.31 0.48 16.49
CA ILE A 502 22.40 0.02 15.11
C ILE A 502 21.01 -0.37 14.65
N ASP A 503 20.57 0.21 13.52
CA ASP A 503 19.36 -0.24 12.85
C ASP A 503 19.54 -1.65 12.28
N GLY A 504 18.64 -2.57 12.62
CA GLY A 504 18.75 -3.97 12.21
C GLY A 504 18.62 -4.20 10.73
N PHE A 505 17.85 -3.37 10.05
CA PHE A 505 17.73 -3.44 8.60
C PHE A 505 19.04 -3.02 7.91
N LYS A 506 19.68 -1.96 8.40
CA LYS A 506 20.98 -1.49 7.93
C LYS A 506 22.11 -2.48 8.21
N ALA A 507 22.15 -3.09 9.39
CA ALA A 507 23.14 -4.12 9.72
C ALA A 507 23.01 -5.35 8.81
N PHE A 508 21.77 -5.77 8.52
CA PHE A 508 21.50 -6.89 7.63
C PHE A 508 21.93 -6.58 6.20
N ARG A 509 21.59 -5.40 5.67
CA ARG A 509 22.02 -4.95 4.33
C ARG A 509 23.54 -4.97 4.17
N LYS A 510 24.28 -4.43 5.15
CA LYS A 510 25.74 -4.41 5.16
C LYS A 510 26.38 -5.78 5.42
N LYS A 511 25.57 -6.85 5.54
CA LYS A 511 26.02 -8.21 5.86
C LYS A 511 26.78 -8.29 7.19
N LEU A 512 26.55 -7.33 8.10
CA LEU A 512 27.07 -7.33 9.46
C LEU A 512 26.33 -8.35 10.33
N VAL A 513 25.07 -8.65 9.97
CA VAL A 513 24.32 -9.78 10.48
C VAL A 513 23.79 -10.62 9.32
N LYS A 514 23.95 -11.93 9.42
CA LYS A 514 23.30 -12.92 8.57
C LYS A 514 22.28 -13.66 9.42
N VAL A 515 21.02 -13.69 8.97
CA VAL A 515 19.94 -14.39 9.67
C VAL A 515 19.26 -15.39 8.75
N LYS A 516 18.93 -16.56 9.28
CA LYS A 516 18.10 -17.59 8.63
C LYS A 516 16.88 -17.87 9.51
N ALA A 517 15.71 -17.40 9.07
CA ALA A 517 14.42 -17.60 9.75
C ALA A 517 13.25 -17.33 8.78
N PRO A 518 12.04 -17.84 9.07
CA PRO A 518 10.81 -17.42 8.38
C PRO A 518 10.51 -15.93 8.55
N VAL A 519 9.94 -15.31 7.51
CA VAL A 519 9.60 -13.86 7.48
C VAL A 519 8.76 -13.44 8.69
N LYS A 520 7.73 -14.24 8.98
CA LYS A 520 6.78 -14.03 10.08
C LYS A 520 7.47 -13.91 11.43
N ASP A 521 8.56 -14.65 11.61
CA ASP A 521 9.34 -14.64 12.85
C ASP A 521 10.22 -13.37 12.90
N LEU A 522 10.86 -12.97 11.79
CA LEU A 522 11.65 -11.73 11.77
C LEU A 522 10.82 -10.47 12.01
N ILE A 523 9.61 -10.39 11.44
CA ILE A 523 8.69 -9.27 11.68
C ILE A 523 8.30 -9.20 13.18
N LYS A 524 8.02 -10.35 13.81
CA LYS A 524 7.72 -10.39 15.25
C LYS A 524 8.92 -9.99 16.10
N LEU A 525 10.13 -10.40 15.71
CA LEU A 525 11.36 -10.11 16.43
C LEU A 525 11.77 -8.64 16.42
N GLN A 526 11.27 -7.82 15.49
CA GLN A 526 11.44 -6.36 15.55
C GLN A 526 10.93 -5.78 16.88
N LYS A 527 9.96 -6.41 17.55
CA LYS A 527 9.46 -6.00 18.88
C LYS A 527 10.46 -6.14 20.02
N LEU A 528 11.59 -6.82 19.78
CA LEU A 528 12.65 -7.01 20.77
C LEU A 528 13.84 -6.06 20.53
N MET A 529 13.83 -5.33 19.42
CA MET A 529 14.81 -4.29 19.11
C MET A 529 14.31 -2.95 19.66
N GLY A 530 15.19 -2.16 20.29
CA GLY A 530 14.82 -1.02 21.16
C GLY A 530 14.69 -1.42 22.62
#